data_AF-A0A434F3M6-F1
#
_entry.id   AF-A0A434F3M6-F1
#
_cell.length_a   1.000
_cell.length_b   1.000
_cell.length_c   1.000
_cell.angle_alpha   90.00
_cell.angle_beta   90.00
_cell.angle_gamma   90.00
#
_symmetry.space_group_name_H-M   'P 1'
#
loop_
_entity.id
_entity.type
_entity.pdbx_description
1 polymer ?
#
loop_
_entity_poly.entity_id
_entity_poly.type
_entity_poly.pdbx_seq_one_letter_code
_entity_poly.pdbx_strand_id
1 'polypeptide(L)'
;MSRPPVSQSQFSRREFLVGAAAGGALIMLHPFSARAAANQAHLRIMETTDIHVNLLPYDYYADKANDTMGLSRTASLIDAVRKEAANSMLIDNGDLLQGSPMGDYVAYERGMKDGDQHPIMKGMNLLGYECSTLGNHEFNYGLSFLDKVLAGANFPFVCANLIRGTTPASNPRDDKLYLKPYVILDRKIKDGSGAEQPIRIGVIGFVPPQIMVWDLKNLEGNVQTRDIVEAARAWVPQIREEGADIVIALSHSGIDIKQGDKMENASFFVAGVEGIDAVFTGHQHLVFPGKKDFQALAGVDTEKGTLQGKPAVMGGFWG
;
A
#
# COMPACT_ATOMS: atom_id res chain seq x y z
N MET A 1 -12.03 29.94 -61.91
CA MET A 1 -12.39 28.76 -61.09
C MET A 1 -11.45 28.71 -59.91
N SER A 2 -11.89 29.19 -58.74
CA SER A 2 -11.06 29.31 -57.54
C SER A 2 -11.82 28.62 -56.41
N ARG A 3 -11.28 27.53 -55.87
CA ARG A 3 -11.87 26.81 -54.72
C ARG A 3 -11.73 27.65 -53.44
N PRO A 4 -12.72 27.66 -52.52
CA PRO A 4 -12.56 28.29 -51.21
C PRO A 4 -11.75 27.38 -50.26
N PRO A 5 -11.10 27.94 -49.23
CA PRO A 5 -10.36 27.14 -48.25
C PRO A 5 -11.32 26.49 -47.25
N VAL A 6 -11.06 25.22 -46.93
CA VAL A 6 -11.71 24.48 -45.84
C VAL A 6 -11.07 24.93 -44.53
N SER A 7 -11.86 25.58 -43.67
CA SER A 7 -11.52 25.83 -42.27
C SER A 7 -11.61 24.51 -41.51
N GLN A 8 -10.47 23.99 -41.04
CA GLN A 8 -10.47 22.95 -40.01
C GLN A 8 -10.65 23.62 -38.65
N SER A 9 -11.83 23.45 -38.04
CA SER A 9 -12.05 23.84 -36.64
C SER A 9 -11.22 22.94 -35.73
N GLN A 10 -10.10 23.44 -35.22
CA GLN A 10 -9.37 22.80 -34.13
C GLN A 10 -10.12 23.04 -32.83
N PHE A 11 -10.93 22.07 -32.40
CA PHE A 11 -11.48 22.07 -31.06
C PHE A 11 -10.34 21.94 -30.06
N SER A 12 -10.17 22.95 -29.21
CA SER A 12 -9.16 22.90 -28.15
C SER A 12 -9.68 22.13 -26.94
N ARG A 13 -8.80 21.46 -26.19
CA ARG A 13 -9.15 20.73 -24.93
C ARG A 13 -9.94 21.58 -23.92
N ARG A 14 -9.86 22.91 -24.02
CA ARG A 14 -10.59 23.86 -23.18
C ARG A 14 -12.07 23.98 -23.54
N GLU A 15 -12.43 23.82 -24.82
CA GLU A 15 -13.83 23.95 -25.27
C GLU A 15 -14.67 22.72 -24.91
N PHE A 16 -14.05 21.55 -24.79
CA PHE A 16 -14.71 20.33 -24.30
C PHE A 16 -15.15 20.44 -22.82
N LEU A 17 -14.42 21.19 -22.01
CA LEU A 17 -14.68 21.29 -20.56
C LEU A 17 -15.79 22.29 -20.21
N VAL A 18 -16.12 23.24 -21.10
CA VAL A 18 -17.12 24.29 -20.81
C VAL A 18 -18.56 23.82 -21.12
N GLY A 19 -18.74 22.78 -21.93
CA GLY A 19 -20.06 22.23 -22.28
C GLY A 19 -20.68 21.25 -21.29
N ALA A 20 -19.94 20.81 -20.25
CA ALA A 20 -20.36 19.74 -19.34
C ALA A 20 -21.07 20.24 -18.06
N ALA A 21 -21.46 21.51 -17.99
CA ALA A 21 -22.04 22.08 -16.76
C ALA A 21 -23.54 21.74 -16.54
N ALA A 22 -24.19 20.98 -17.42
CA ALA A 22 -25.60 20.57 -17.28
C ALA A 22 -25.89 19.08 -17.56
N GLY A 23 -24.87 18.25 -17.78
CA GLY A 23 -25.01 16.80 -17.93
C GLY A 23 -24.20 16.11 -16.85
N GLY A 24 -24.77 15.13 -16.13
CA GLY A 24 -24.06 14.36 -15.12
C GLY A 24 -22.70 13.90 -15.65
N ALA A 25 -21.64 14.08 -14.85
CA ALA A 25 -20.28 13.77 -15.27
C ALA A 25 -20.22 12.35 -15.84
N LEU A 26 -19.91 12.23 -17.14
CA LEU A 26 -19.73 10.94 -17.79
C LEU A 26 -18.49 10.29 -17.17
N ILE A 27 -18.69 9.33 -16.28
CA ILE A 27 -17.59 8.52 -15.75
C ILE A 27 -17.10 7.63 -16.89
N MET A 28 -15.94 7.96 -17.46
CA MET A 28 -15.30 7.15 -18.48
C MET A 28 -14.42 6.10 -17.81
N LEU A 29 -14.67 4.82 -18.10
CA LEU A 29 -13.77 3.74 -17.69
C LEU A 29 -12.36 3.97 -18.28
N HIS A 30 -11.35 3.61 -17.50
CA HIS A 30 -9.96 3.63 -17.94
C HIS A 30 -9.79 2.76 -19.19
N PRO A 31 -8.94 3.12 -20.18
CA PRO A 31 -8.79 2.36 -21.42
C PRO A 31 -8.51 0.87 -21.25
N PHE A 32 -7.79 0.47 -20.19
CA PHE A 32 -7.60 -0.94 -19.85
C PHE A 32 -8.91 -1.65 -19.54
N SER A 33 -9.77 -1.07 -18.71
CA SER A 33 -11.09 -1.64 -18.41
C SER A 33 -12.05 -1.54 -19.60
N ALA A 34 -12.05 -0.41 -20.31
CA ALA A 34 -12.96 -0.17 -21.44
C ALA A 34 -12.65 -1.04 -22.68
N ARG A 35 -11.40 -1.46 -22.86
CA ARG A 35 -10.93 -2.25 -24.02
C ARG A 35 -10.60 -3.69 -23.66
N ALA A 36 -10.92 -4.12 -22.45
CA ALA A 36 -10.75 -5.50 -22.04
C ALA A 36 -11.53 -6.42 -23.00
N ALA A 37 -10.90 -7.49 -23.46
CA ALA A 37 -11.57 -8.52 -24.26
C ALA A 37 -12.27 -9.55 -23.36
N ALA A 38 -13.09 -10.43 -23.95
CA ALA A 38 -13.59 -11.60 -23.25
C ALA A 38 -12.40 -12.45 -22.74
N ASN A 39 -12.52 -13.02 -21.53
CA ASN A 39 -11.45 -13.75 -20.83
C ASN A 39 -10.19 -12.92 -20.51
N GLN A 40 -10.25 -11.60 -20.60
CA GLN A 40 -9.20 -10.69 -20.14
C GLN A 40 -9.77 -9.77 -19.07
N ALA A 41 -9.16 -9.76 -17.88
CA ALA A 41 -9.54 -8.88 -16.79
C ALA A 41 -8.40 -7.93 -16.44
N HIS A 42 -8.77 -6.74 -15.94
CA HIS A 42 -7.83 -5.77 -15.40
C HIS A 42 -8.19 -5.48 -13.95
N LEU A 43 -7.22 -5.68 -13.05
CA LEU A 43 -7.31 -5.35 -11.64
C LEU A 43 -6.41 -4.15 -11.35
N ARG A 44 -6.99 -3.10 -10.75
CA ARG A 44 -6.23 -1.95 -10.26
C ARG A 44 -6.02 -2.04 -8.76
N ILE A 45 -4.76 -2.12 -8.34
CA ILE A 45 -4.40 -2.16 -6.92
C ILE A 45 -3.92 -0.77 -6.53
N MET A 46 -4.55 -0.19 -5.51
CA MET A 46 -4.24 1.14 -4.98
C MET A 46 -3.59 0.99 -3.61
N GLU A 47 -2.62 1.84 -3.33
CA GLU A 47 -1.87 1.85 -2.07
C GLU A 47 -2.00 3.20 -1.39
N THR A 48 -2.08 3.18 -0.07
CA THR A 48 -1.56 4.27 0.79
C THR A 48 -0.37 3.77 1.59
N THR A 49 0.54 4.67 1.95
CA THR A 49 1.71 4.38 2.78
C THR A 49 2.04 5.61 3.61
N ASP A 50 2.64 5.42 4.77
CA ASP A 50 3.23 6.50 5.58
C ASP A 50 2.22 7.63 5.88
N ILE A 51 0.96 7.28 6.19
CA ILE A 51 -0.11 8.26 6.44
C ILE A 51 0.19 9.08 7.70
N HIS A 52 0.83 8.46 8.71
CA HIS A 52 1.21 9.10 9.98
C HIS A 52 0.06 9.82 10.71
N VAL A 53 -1.14 9.23 10.67
CA VAL A 53 -2.36 9.80 11.27
C VAL A 53 -2.77 11.17 10.67
N ASN A 54 -2.22 11.58 9.52
CA ASN A 54 -2.69 12.74 8.79
C ASN A 54 -4.04 12.43 8.12
N LEU A 55 -5.12 12.51 8.88
CA LEU A 55 -6.48 12.24 8.40
C LEU A 55 -7.09 13.42 7.66
N LEU A 56 -6.82 14.62 8.17
CA LEU A 56 -7.38 15.87 7.67
C LEU A 56 -6.29 16.67 6.96
N PRO A 57 -6.63 17.51 5.97
CA PRO A 57 -5.70 18.44 5.34
C PRO A 57 -5.44 19.63 6.28
N TYR A 58 -4.80 19.36 7.42
CA TYR A 58 -4.60 20.33 8.49
C TYR A 58 -3.23 20.16 9.13
N ASP A 59 -2.46 21.26 9.16
CA ASP A 59 -1.22 21.36 9.90
C ASP A 59 -1.52 21.86 11.32
N TYR A 60 -1.47 20.94 12.28
CA TYR A 60 -1.74 21.22 13.70
C TYR A 60 -0.65 22.06 14.38
N TYR A 61 0.57 22.10 13.83
CA TYR A 61 1.63 22.94 14.39
C TYR A 61 1.48 24.39 13.96
N ALA A 62 1.12 24.60 12.69
CA ALA A 62 0.86 25.94 12.15
C ALA A 62 -0.57 26.43 12.39
N ASP A 63 -1.44 25.57 12.95
CA ASP A 63 -2.87 25.79 13.18
C ASP A 63 -3.60 26.35 11.94
N LYS A 64 -3.42 25.66 10.80
CA LYS A 64 -4.05 26.05 9.54
C LYS A 64 -4.28 24.88 8.60
N ALA A 65 -5.18 25.07 7.63
CA ALA A 65 -5.37 24.11 6.55
C ALA A 65 -4.09 23.89 5.72
N ASN A 66 -3.87 22.65 5.31
CA ASN A 66 -2.79 22.23 4.43
C ASN A 66 -3.31 21.25 3.37
N ASP A 67 -3.50 21.76 2.14
CA ASP A 67 -4.09 21.00 1.03
C ASP A 67 -3.15 20.00 0.34
N THR A 68 -1.91 19.85 0.83
CA THR A 68 -0.92 18.92 0.26
C THR A 68 -0.85 17.57 0.97
N MET A 69 -1.74 17.31 1.94
CA MET A 69 -1.76 16.09 2.76
C MET A 69 -3.19 15.73 3.15
N GLY A 70 -3.34 14.56 3.78
CA GLY A 70 -4.55 14.14 4.48
C GLY A 70 -5.28 13.01 3.76
N LEU A 71 -5.49 11.90 4.47
CA LEU A 71 -6.24 10.73 3.96
C LEU A 71 -7.62 11.10 3.41
N SER A 72 -8.29 12.10 3.99
CA SER A 72 -9.58 12.60 3.49
C SER A 72 -9.51 13.22 2.09
N ARG A 73 -8.37 13.78 1.68
CA ARG A 73 -8.15 14.22 0.31
C ARG A 73 -7.82 13.03 -0.59
N THR A 74 -6.94 12.14 -0.14
CA THR A 74 -6.58 10.89 -0.83
C THR A 74 -7.81 10.05 -1.13
N ALA A 75 -8.80 10.03 -0.22
CA ALA A 75 -10.08 9.37 -0.39
C ALA A 75 -10.82 9.77 -1.68
N SER A 76 -10.70 11.04 -2.10
CA SER A 76 -11.29 11.50 -3.35
C SER A 76 -10.58 10.93 -4.58
N LEU A 77 -9.25 10.73 -4.49
CA LEU A 77 -8.48 10.06 -5.55
C LEU A 77 -8.83 8.58 -5.60
N ILE A 78 -8.95 7.92 -4.45
CA ILE A 78 -9.36 6.51 -4.34
C ILE A 78 -10.75 6.32 -4.98
N ASP A 79 -11.72 7.17 -4.66
CA ASP A 79 -13.07 7.10 -5.23
C ASP A 79 -13.07 7.35 -6.76
N ALA A 80 -12.30 8.34 -7.24
CA ALA A 80 -12.15 8.59 -8.67
C ALA A 80 -11.54 7.37 -9.40
N VAL A 81 -10.48 6.79 -8.84
CA VAL A 81 -9.80 5.62 -9.42
C VAL A 81 -10.72 4.40 -9.44
N ARG A 82 -11.52 4.18 -8.38
CA ARG A 82 -12.54 3.11 -8.33
C ARG A 82 -13.58 3.25 -9.43
N LYS A 83 -14.03 4.48 -9.70
CA LYS A 83 -15.02 4.77 -10.75
C LYS A 83 -14.49 4.49 -12.16
N GLU A 84 -13.18 4.60 -12.37
CA GLU A 84 -12.54 4.33 -13.66
C GLU A 84 -12.17 2.86 -13.87
N ALA A 85 -12.12 2.04 -12.81
CA ALA A 85 -11.64 0.66 -12.87
C ALA A 85 -12.78 -0.34 -12.69
N ALA A 86 -12.90 -1.30 -13.62
CA ALA A 86 -13.88 -2.38 -13.50
C ALA A 86 -13.66 -3.25 -12.25
N ASN A 87 -12.39 -3.45 -11.89
CA ASN A 87 -11.97 -4.18 -10.69
C ASN A 87 -10.90 -3.36 -10.00
N SER A 88 -11.05 -3.15 -8.69
CA SER A 88 -10.03 -2.46 -7.91
C SER A 88 -9.97 -2.96 -6.48
N MET A 89 -8.81 -2.77 -5.86
CA MET A 89 -8.56 -3.06 -4.46
C MET A 89 -7.73 -1.93 -3.83
N LEU A 90 -7.90 -1.74 -2.53
CA LEU A 90 -7.18 -0.74 -1.74
C LEU A 90 -6.42 -1.45 -0.61
N ILE A 91 -5.12 -1.18 -0.53
CA ILE A 91 -4.22 -1.74 0.48
C ILE A 91 -3.42 -0.61 1.13
N ASP A 92 -2.87 -0.88 2.30
CA ASP A 92 -2.04 0.07 3.03
C ASP A 92 -0.69 -0.55 3.38
N ASN A 93 0.38 0.25 3.35
CA ASN A 93 1.74 -0.24 3.53
C ASN A 93 2.37 0.17 4.88
N GLY A 94 1.57 0.47 5.91
CA GLY A 94 2.07 0.75 7.26
C GLY A 94 2.47 2.21 7.50
N ASP A 95 3.05 2.48 8.67
CA ASP A 95 3.32 3.81 9.24
C ASP A 95 2.07 4.69 9.25
N LEU A 96 1.03 4.15 9.87
CA LEU A 96 -0.29 4.76 9.97
C LEU A 96 -0.60 5.28 11.39
N LEU A 97 0.09 4.80 12.43
CA LEU A 97 -0.28 5.03 13.84
C LEU A 97 0.38 6.20 14.55
N GLN A 98 1.54 6.65 14.12
CA GLN A 98 2.30 7.72 14.78
C GLN A 98 2.72 8.76 13.74
N GLY A 99 3.02 10.01 14.14
CA GLY A 99 3.69 10.99 13.28
C GLY A 99 2.92 12.28 13.02
N SER A 100 1.78 12.49 13.70
CA SER A 100 1.09 13.78 13.75
C SER A 100 0.52 14.04 15.16
N PRO A 101 0.22 15.31 15.51
CA PRO A 101 -0.35 15.66 16.82
C PRO A 101 -1.67 14.94 17.14
N MET A 102 -2.43 14.52 16.13
CA MET A 102 -3.63 13.69 16.36
C MET A 102 -3.26 12.31 16.90
N GLY A 103 -2.22 11.67 16.36
CA GLY A 103 -1.73 10.39 16.87
C GLY A 103 -1.26 10.51 18.31
N ASP A 104 -0.45 11.52 18.60
CA ASP A 104 0.07 11.77 19.96
C ASP A 104 -1.06 12.04 20.97
N TYR A 105 -2.06 12.83 20.59
CA TYR A 105 -3.23 13.07 21.43
C TYR A 105 -3.97 11.78 21.77
N VAL A 106 -4.14 10.88 20.80
CA VAL A 106 -4.81 9.58 21.04
C VAL A 106 -3.95 8.68 21.92
N ALA A 107 -2.64 8.64 21.70
CA ALA A 107 -1.72 7.78 22.43
C ALA A 107 -1.53 8.20 23.89
N TYR A 108 -1.32 9.50 24.14
CA TYR A 108 -0.88 9.99 25.46
C TYR A 108 -1.98 10.64 26.30
N GLU A 109 -2.94 11.33 25.68
CA GLU A 109 -3.93 12.15 26.41
C GLU A 109 -5.30 11.46 26.47
N ARG A 110 -5.88 11.11 25.32
CA ARG A 110 -7.17 10.40 25.26
C ARG A 110 -7.03 8.95 25.74
N GLY A 111 -5.94 8.30 25.34
CA GLY A 111 -5.73 6.87 25.50
C GLY A 111 -6.66 5.99 24.64
N MET A 112 -6.46 4.68 24.75
CA MET A 112 -7.24 3.63 24.07
C MET A 112 -7.61 2.53 25.07
N LYS A 113 -8.90 2.35 25.31
CA LYS A 113 -9.46 1.19 26.05
C LYS A 113 -9.82 0.08 25.08
N ASP A 114 -10.03 -1.12 25.61
CA ASP A 114 -10.45 -2.26 24.80
C ASP A 114 -11.82 -1.96 24.17
N GLY A 115 -11.92 -2.15 22.85
CA GLY A 115 -13.12 -1.83 22.08
C GLY A 115 -13.22 -0.38 21.59
N ASP A 116 -12.31 0.52 22.02
CA ASP A 116 -12.22 1.85 21.41
C ASP A 116 -11.77 1.74 19.95
N GLN A 117 -12.22 2.69 19.13
CA GLN A 117 -11.78 2.79 17.74
C GLN A 117 -10.81 3.96 17.57
N HIS A 118 -9.61 3.66 17.07
CA HIS A 118 -8.63 4.67 16.68
C HIS A 118 -9.15 5.47 15.47
N PRO A 119 -8.98 6.80 15.41
CA PRO A 119 -9.45 7.61 14.27
C PRO A 119 -8.94 7.11 12.91
N ILE A 120 -7.67 6.67 12.83
CA ILE A 120 -7.11 6.12 11.59
C ILE A 120 -7.88 4.88 11.12
N MET A 121 -8.16 3.94 12.02
CA MET A 121 -8.90 2.71 11.71
C MET A 121 -10.34 3.02 11.31
N LYS A 122 -10.97 4.02 11.94
CA LYS A 122 -12.29 4.49 11.50
C LYS A 122 -12.26 4.99 10.05
N GLY A 123 -11.26 5.80 9.69
CA GLY A 123 -11.07 6.28 8.32
C GLY A 123 -10.82 5.14 7.32
N MET A 124 -9.89 4.23 7.63
CA MET A 124 -9.57 3.09 6.76
C MET A 124 -10.75 2.13 6.61
N ASN A 125 -11.49 1.84 7.69
CA ASN A 125 -12.70 1.02 7.61
C ASN A 125 -13.76 1.64 6.69
N LEU A 126 -13.93 2.97 6.72
CA LEU A 126 -14.86 3.68 5.82
C LEU A 126 -14.40 3.60 4.36
N LEU A 127 -13.09 3.63 4.11
CA LEU A 127 -12.53 3.56 2.76
C LEU A 127 -12.49 2.13 2.19
N GLY A 128 -12.75 1.11 3.00
CA GLY A 128 -12.80 -0.28 2.53
C GLY A 128 -11.44 -0.79 2.08
N TYR A 129 -10.43 -0.67 2.95
CA TYR A 129 -9.15 -1.34 2.78
C TYR A 129 -9.33 -2.86 2.85
N GLU A 130 -8.51 -3.58 2.09
CA GLU A 130 -8.60 -5.03 1.96
C GLU A 130 -7.49 -5.77 2.73
N CYS A 131 -6.36 -5.10 2.98
CA CYS A 131 -5.24 -5.60 3.76
C CYS A 131 -4.29 -4.44 4.14
N SER A 132 -3.52 -4.58 5.21
CA SER A 132 -2.39 -3.72 5.54
C SER A 132 -1.21 -4.52 6.13
N THR A 133 -0.04 -3.91 6.21
CA THR A 133 1.14 -4.42 6.93
C THR A 133 1.50 -3.51 8.11
N LEU A 134 2.53 -3.88 8.86
CA LEU A 134 3.14 -3.03 9.87
C LEU A 134 4.32 -2.28 9.27
N GLY A 135 4.37 -0.98 9.52
CA GLY A 135 5.58 -0.17 9.44
C GLY A 135 6.27 -0.06 10.79
N ASN A 136 7.39 0.68 10.82
CA ASN A 136 8.17 0.81 12.05
C ASN A 136 7.50 1.70 13.10
N HIS A 137 6.69 2.67 12.70
CA HIS A 137 6.05 3.60 13.61
C HIS A 137 4.83 3.01 14.34
N GLU A 138 4.36 1.82 13.94
CA GLU A 138 3.34 1.05 14.66
C GLU A 138 3.78 0.66 16.09
N PHE A 139 5.08 0.59 16.36
CA PHE A 139 5.63 0.10 17.64
C PHE A 139 5.92 1.20 18.66
N ASN A 140 5.90 2.48 18.25
CA ASN A 140 6.34 3.61 19.07
C ASN A 140 5.59 3.75 20.40
N TYR A 141 4.32 3.36 20.42
CA TYR A 141 3.45 3.43 21.60
C TYR A 141 3.33 2.09 22.34
N GLY A 142 4.12 1.09 21.94
CA GLY A 142 4.18 -0.24 22.55
C GLY A 142 3.15 -1.24 22.02
N LEU A 143 3.48 -2.53 22.15
CA LEU A 143 2.72 -3.65 21.59
C LEU A 143 1.26 -3.70 22.09
N SER A 144 1.00 -3.34 23.34
CA SER A 144 -0.37 -3.32 23.87
C SER A 144 -1.24 -2.24 23.23
N PHE A 145 -0.67 -1.07 22.91
CA PHE A 145 -1.40 -0.03 22.20
C PHE A 145 -1.65 -0.45 20.75
N LEU A 146 -0.62 -0.99 20.09
CA LEU A 146 -0.73 -1.56 18.74
C LEU A 146 -1.88 -2.57 18.66
N ASP A 147 -1.90 -3.59 19.54
CA ASP A 147 -2.93 -4.64 19.54
C ASP A 147 -4.35 -4.07 19.64
N LYS A 148 -4.57 -3.05 20.49
CA LYS A 148 -5.86 -2.38 20.63
C LYS A 148 -6.28 -1.65 19.36
N VAL A 149 -5.33 -1.01 18.68
CA VAL A 149 -5.63 -0.31 17.44
C VAL A 149 -5.94 -1.30 16.32
N LEU A 150 -5.13 -2.34 16.14
CA LEU A 150 -5.36 -3.37 15.11
C LEU A 150 -6.69 -4.10 15.31
N ALA A 151 -7.13 -4.30 16.56
CA ALA A 151 -8.43 -4.90 16.87
C ALA A 151 -9.63 -4.10 16.33
N GLY A 152 -9.44 -2.81 16.01
CA GLY A 152 -10.49 -1.95 15.44
C GLY A 152 -10.61 -2.01 13.91
N ALA A 153 -9.79 -2.80 13.23
CA ALA A 153 -9.77 -2.91 11.77
C ALA A 153 -10.78 -3.94 11.23
N ASN A 154 -11.45 -3.61 10.12
CA ASN A 154 -12.35 -4.51 9.40
C ASN A 154 -11.64 -5.33 8.32
N PHE A 155 -10.31 -5.26 8.29
CA PHE A 155 -9.43 -5.89 7.31
C PHE A 155 -8.22 -6.49 8.03
N PRO A 156 -7.60 -7.54 7.47
CA PRO A 156 -6.44 -8.19 8.09
C PRO A 156 -5.18 -7.33 8.02
N PHE A 157 -4.33 -7.51 9.03
CA PHE A 157 -2.93 -7.11 9.01
C PHE A 157 -2.04 -8.35 8.82
N VAL A 158 -0.99 -8.20 8.01
CA VAL A 158 -0.01 -9.27 7.73
C VAL A 158 1.41 -8.80 8.02
N CYS A 159 2.26 -9.68 8.56
CA CYS A 159 3.69 -9.41 8.76
C CYS A 159 4.44 -10.73 8.89
N ALA A 160 5.30 -11.04 7.91
CA ALA A 160 5.95 -12.34 7.78
C ALA A 160 7.30 -12.45 8.49
N ASN A 161 7.89 -11.33 8.91
CA ASN A 161 9.22 -11.29 9.51
C ASN A 161 9.25 -10.81 10.97
N LEU A 162 8.09 -10.63 11.62
CA LEU A 162 7.99 -10.28 13.04
C LEU A 162 7.65 -11.51 13.89
N ILE A 163 8.59 -11.94 14.71
CA ILE A 163 8.50 -13.11 15.58
C ILE A 163 8.02 -12.67 16.96
N ARG A 164 7.09 -13.44 17.54
CA ARG A 164 6.71 -13.35 18.95
C ARG A 164 7.73 -14.09 19.81
N GLY A 165 8.41 -13.35 20.68
CA GLY A 165 9.53 -13.82 21.48
C GLY A 165 10.89 -13.49 20.85
N THR A 166 11.96 -13.95 21.50
CA THR A 166 13.35 -13.59 21.17
C THR A 166 14.15 -14.74 20.56
N THR A 167 13.49 -15.77 20.05
CA THR A 167 14.16 -16.96 19.54
C THR A 167 13.55 -17.35 18.21
N PRO A 168 14.24 -17.06 17.08
CA PRO A 168 13.84 -17.59 15.79
C PRO A 168 13.99 -19.11 15.77
N ALA A 169 13.06 -19.78 15.08
CA ALA A 169 13.20 -21.19 14.75
C ALA A 169 14.33 -21.40 13.72
N SER A 170 14.76 -22.64 13.50
CA SER A 170 15.76 -22.93 12.46
C SER A 170 15.20 -22.71 11.05
N ASN A 171 13.91 -22.99 10.85
CA ASN A 171 13.20 -22.73 9.61
C ASN A 171 12.29 -21.50 9.80
N PRO A 172 12.34 -20.47 8.93
CA PRO A 172 11.46 -19.31 9.04
C PRO A 172 9.96 -19.63 9.08
N ARG A 173 9.53 -20.73 8.44
CA ARG A 173 8.11 -21.15 8.45
C ARG A 173 7.65 -21.72 9.80
N ASP A 174 8.59 -22.09 10.67
CA ASP A 174 8.30 -22.64 12.00
C ASP A 174 8.33 -21.55 13.08
N ASP A 175 8.57 -20.29 12.72
CA ASP A 175 8.52 -19.18 13.67
C ASP A 175 7.11 -18.99 14.24
N LYS A 176 7.06 -18.71 15.54
CA LYS A 176 5.86 -18.18 16.16
C LYS A 176 5.72 -16.70 15.82
N LEU A 177 5.08 -16.38 14.71
CA LEU A 177 4.92 -15.00 14.25
C LEU A 177 3.97 -14.18 15.15
N TYR A 178 4.20 -12.86 15.19
CA TYR A 178 3.38 -11.91 15.95
C TYR A 178 2.00 -11.72 15.33
N LEU A 179 1.96 -11.61 13.99
CA LEU A 179 0.77 -11.63 13.13
C LEU A 179 0.83 -12.80 12.15
N LYS A 180 -0.24 -13.03 11.38
CA LYS A 180 -0.17 -13.95 10.24
C LYS A 180 0.84 -13.41 9.20
N PRO A 181 1.63 -14.27 8.55
CA PRO A 181 2.62 -13.82 7.57
C PRO A 181 1.99 -13.22 6.32
N TYR A 182 0.86 -13.79 5.90
CA TYR A 182 0.12 -13.42 4.71
C TYR A 182 -1.37 -13.74 4.87
N VAL A 183 -2.16 -13.30 3.89
CA VAL A 183 -3.56 -13.71 3.69
C VAL A 183 -3.78 -14.02 2.21
N ILE A 184 -4.63 -15.00 1.89
CA ILE A 184 -5.12 -15.22 0.52
C ILE A 184 -6.56 -14.71 0.46
N LEU A 185 -6.76 -13.71 -0.39
CA LEU A 185 -8.03 -13.03 -0.60
C LEU A 185 -8.75 -13.66 -1.79
N ASP A 186 -9.80 -14.43 -1.53
CA ASP A 186 -10.71 -14.88 -2.58
C ASP A 186 -11.55 -13.69 -3.07
N ARG A 187 -11.55 -13.46 -4.39
CA ARG A 187 -12.23 -12.35 -5.04
C ARG A 187 -12.93 -12.83 -6.31
N LYS A 188 -13.85 -12.01 -6.79
CA LYS A 188 -14.39 -12.11 -8.13
C LYS A 188 -14.06 -10.85 -8.90
N ILE A 189 -13.57 -11.01 -10.12
CA ILE A 189 -13.26 -9.91 -11.02
C ILE A 189 -14.03 -10.06 -12.32
N LYS A 190 -14.42 -8.94 -12.92
CA LYS A 190 -15.07 -8.89 -14.23
C LYS A 190 -14.03 -8.87 -15.34
N ASP A 191 -14.22 -9.73 -16.33
CA ASP A 191 -13.50 -9.64 -17.61
C ASP A 191 -14.16 -8.61 -18.55
N GLY A 192 -13.62 -8.45 -19.75
CA GLY A 192 -14.15 -7.53 -20.75
C GLY A 192 -15.53 -7.86 -21.30
N SER A 193 -16.04 -9.07 -21.09
CA SER A 193 -17.44 -9.43 -21.39
C SER A 193 -18.40 -9.08 -20.24
N GLY A 194 -17.85 -8.73 -19.07
CA GLY A 194 -18.59 -8.50 -17.83
C GLY A 194 -18.83 -9.77 -17.01
N ALA A 195 -18.31 -10.93 -17.45
CA ALA A 195 -18.41 -12.18 -16.70
C ALA A 195 -17.53 -12.14 -15.45
N GLU A 196 -18.07 -12.60 -14.32
CA GLU A 196 -17.31 -12.74 -13.07
C GLU A 196 -16.42 -13.98 -13.11
N GLN A 197 -15.14 -13.80 -12.86
CA GLN A 197 -14.13 -14.84 -12.75
C GLN A 197 -13.56 -14.86 -11.33
N PRO A 198 -13.40 -16.03 -10.69
CA PRO A 198 -12.73 -16.13 -9.41
C PRO A 198 -11.24 -15.78 -9.57
N ILE A 199 -10.66 -15.13 -8.57
CA ILE A 199 -9.22 -14.91 -8.45
C ILE A 199 -8.82 -14.96 -6.97
N ARG A 200 -7.64 -15.51 -6.69
CA ARG A 200 -7.08 -15.64 -5.35
C ARG A 200 -5.82 -14.80 -5.25
N ILE A 201 -5.86 -13.78 -4.40
CA ILE A 201 -4.78 -12.78 -4.28
C ILE A 201 -4.07 -12.98 -2.95
N GLY A 202 -2.85 -13.50 -2.98
CA GLY A 202 -1.97 -13.60 -1.81
C GLY A 202 -1.35 -12.24 -1.48
N VAL A 203 -1.45 -11.82 -0.22
CA VAL A 203 -0.87 -10.58 0.28
C VAL A 203 0.07 -10.92 1.44
N ILE A 204 1.37 -10.65 1.29
CA ILE A 204 2.41 -10.87 2.30
C ILE A 204 2.98 -9.53 2.78
N GLY A 205 3.24 -9.38 4.08
CA GLY A 205 3.71 -8.13 4.68
C GLY A 205 5.10 -8.21 5.31
N PHE A 206 5.82 -7.09 5.35
CA PHE A 206 7.16 -7.00 5.96
C PHE A 206 7.37 -5.65 6.64
N VAL A 207 8.24 -5.66 7.66
CA VAL A 207 8.66 -4.48 8.42
C VAL A 207 10.19 -4.42 8.55
N PRO A 208 10.83 -3.24 8.66
CA PRO A 208 12.29 -3.14 8.74
C PRO A 208 12.81 -3.83 10.01
N PRO A 209 13.83 -4.70 9.93
CA PRO A 209 14.41 -5.33 11.10
C PRO A 209 14.91 -4.36 12.18
N GLN A 210 15.22 -3.13 11.77
CA GLN A 210 15.73 -2.03 12.58
C GLN A 210 14.76 -1.55 13.66
N ILE A 211 13.48 -1.94 13.65
CA ILE A 211 12.58 -1.69 14.79
C ILE A 211 13.16 -2.20 16.12
N MET A 212 13.98 -3.26 16.07
CA MET A 212 14.67 -3.80 17.25
C MET A 212 15.73 -2.85 17.82
N VAL A 213 16.14 -1.83 17.07
CA VAL A 213 17.03 -0.75 17.50
C VAL A 213 16.21 0.50 17.81
N TRP A 214 15.35 0.93 16.89
CA TRP A 214 14.57 2.17 17.01
C TRP A 214 13.59 2.15 18.18
N ASP A 215 12.97 1.01 18.44
CA ASP A 215 11.92 0.82 19.46
C ASP A 215 12.34 -0.20 20.53
N LEU A 216 13.65 -0.34 20.78
CA LEU A 216 14.21 -1.32 21.71
C LEU A 216 13.45 -1.38 23.04
N LYS A 217 13.14 -0.22 23.64
CA LYS A 217 12.42 -0.13 24.92
C LYS A 217 11.04 -0.79 24.90
N ASN A 218 10.36 -0.75 23.76
CA ASN A 218 9.01 -1.29 23.59
C ASN A 218 9.01 -2.76 23.14
N LEU A 219 10.13 -3.25 22.58
CA LEU A 219 10.18 -4.53 21.86
C LEU A 219 11.10 -5.58 22.49
N GLU A 220 12.13 -5.15 23.22
CA GLU A 220 13.10 -6.04 23.86
C GLU A 220 12.40 -7.08 24.73
N GLY A 221 12.81 -8.35 24.61
CA GLY A 221 12.22 -9.47 25.34
C GLY A 221 10.87 -9.98 24.80
N ASN A 222 10.21 -9.23 23.92
CA ASN A 222 8.83 -9.53 23.49
C ASN A 222 8.73 -9.98 22.04
N VAL A 223 9.55 -9.41 21.16
CA VAL A 223 9.58 -9.74 19.73
C VAL A 223 11.01 -9.73 19.20
N GLN A 224 11.18 -10.28 18.00
CA GLN A 224 12.40 -10.17 17.21
C GLN A 224 12.05 -10.18 15.72
N THR A 225 12.96 -9.68 14.89
CA THR A 225 12.79 -9.63 13.44
C THR A 225 13.71 -10.58 12.70
N ARG A 226 13.19 -11.18 11.62
CA ARG A 226 13.98 -11.80 10.55
C ARG A 226 14.35 -10.81 9.47
N ASP A 227 15.33 -11.19 8.66
CA ASP A 227 15.57 -10.55 7.38
C ASP A 227 14.33 -10.64 6.48
N ILE A 228 14.02 -9.54 5.79
CA ILE A 228 12.84 -9.39 4.94
C ILE A 228 12.86 -10.39 3.78
N VAL A 229 14.01 -10.51 3.10
CA VAL A 229 14.15 -11.34 1.90
C VAL A 229 14.19 -12.82 2.27
N GLU A 230 14.80 -13.17 3.41
CA GLU A 230 14.74 -14.51 3.99
C GLU A 230 13.29 -14.94 4.25
N ALA A 231 12.49 -14.10 4.94
CA ALA A 231 11.09 -14.37 5.21
C ALA A 231 10.27 -14.48 3.91
N ALA A 232 10.49 -13.60 2.94
CA ALA A 232 9.82 -13.64 1.64
C ALA A 232 10.08 -14.97 0.91
N ARG A 233 11.35 -15.40 0.82
CA ARG A 233 11.73 -16.66 0.17
C ARG A 233 11.14 -17.89 0.85
N ALA A 234 10.92 -17.83 2.17
CA ALA A 234 10.33 -18.92 2.90
C ALA A 234 8.81 -19.02 2.70
N TRP A 235 8.09 -17.89 2.74
CA TRP A 235 6.63 -17.87 2.74
C TRP A 235 6.00 -17.82 1.35
N VAL A 236 6.62 -17.18 0.35
CA VAL A 236 6.04 -17.04 -1.00
C VAL A 236 5.73 -18.39 -1.68
N PRO A 237 6.60 -19.43 -1.59
CA PRO A 237 6.26 -20.76 -2.10
C PRO A 237 4.98 -21.32 -1.50
N GLN A 238 4.77 -21.16 -0.18
CA GLN A 238 3.55 -21.63 0.49
C GLN A 238 2.30 -20.91 -0.04
N ILE A 239 2.37 -19.60 -0.25
CA ILE A 239 1.24 -18.82 -0.78
C ILE A 239 0.83 -19.35 -2.17
N ARG A 240 1.82 -19.71 -2.99
CA ARG A 240 1.60 -20.31 -4.32
C ARG A 240 1.06 -21.74 -4.22
N GLU A 241 1.61 -22.58 -3.34
CA GLU A 241 1.14 -23.94 -3.06
C GLU A 241 -0.32 -23.95 -2.59
N GLU A 242 -0.72 -22.96 -1.80
CA GLU A 242 -2.10 -22.76 -1.35
C GLU A 242 -3.03 -22.20 -2.42
N GLY A 243 -2.51 -21.94 -3.63
CA GLY A 243 -3.28 -21.65 -4.84
C GLY A 243 -3.57 -20.17 -5.09
N ALA A 244 -2.69 -19.26 -4.68
CA ALA A 244 -2.78 -17.85 -5.07
C ALA A 244 -2.40 -17.65 -6.55
N ASP A 245 -3.30 -17.00 -7.30
CA ASP A 245 -3.08 -16.63 -8.70
C ASP A 245 -2.11 -15.46 -8.83
N ILE A 246 -2.21 -14.49 -7.91
CA ILE A 246 -1.33 -13.33 -7.81
C ILE A 246 -0.79 -13.24 -6.38
N VAL A 247 0.49 -12.90 -6.21
CA VAL A 247 1.11 -12.60 -4.91
C VAL A 247 1.66 -11.18 -4.91
N ILE A 248 1.14 -10.36 -4.01
CA ILE A 248 1.60 -8.99 -3.79
C ILE A 248 2.34 -8.89 -2.45
N ALA A 249 3.42 -8.12 -2.43
CA ALA A 249 4.18 -7.84 -1.22
C ALA A 249 3.92 -6.41 -0.72
N LEU A 250 3.47 -6.28 0.52
CA LEU A 250 3.45 -5.04 1.29
C LEU A 250 4.79 -4.93 2.02
N SER A 251 5.73 -4.25 1.40
CA SER A 251 7.09 -4.07 1.89
C SER A 251 7.19 -2.70 2.53
N HIS A 252 6.92 -2.59 3.84
CA HIS A 252 7.22 -1.34 4.56
C HIS A 252 8.73 -1.21 4.71
N SER A 253 9.36 -0.79 3.64
CA SER A 253 10.79 -0.80 3.41
C SER A 253 11.04 0.00 2.13
N GLY A 254 12.18 0.67 2.02
CA GLY A 254 12.50 1.44 0.83
C GLY A 254 13.15 0.64 -0.30
N ILE A 255 13.60 1.37 -1.31
CA ILE A 255 14.28 0.86 -2.49
C ILE A 255 15.79 1.17 -2.38
N ASP A 256 16.62 0.13 -2.32
CA ASP A 256 18.07 0.19 -2.52
C ASP A 256 18.52 -1.11 -3.23
N ILE A 257 19.62 -1.04 -3.99
CA ILE A 257 20.26 -2.18 -4.67
C ILE A 257 21.48 -2.70 -3.90
N LYS A 258 21.82 -2.10 -2.75
CA LYS A 258 22.88 -2.59 -1.88
C LYS A 258 22.42 -3.81 -1.11
N GLN A 259 23.05 -4.95 -1.38
CA GLN A 259 22.77 -6.18 -0.67
C GLN A 259 23.51 -6.22 0.67
N GLY A 260 22.84 -6.72 1.70
CA GLY A 260 23.41 -6.97 3.01
C GLY A 260 22.45 -7.79 3.88
N ASP A 261 22.85 -8.04 5.12
CA ASP A 261 21.99 -8.69 6.10
C ASP A 261 21.03 -7.68 6.72
N LYS A 262 19.79 -8.08 6.95
CA LYS A 262 18.76 -7.27 7.63
C LYS A 262 18.61 -5.89 7.00
N MET A 263 18.50 -5.84 5.68
CA MET A 263 18.37 -4.58 4.94
C MET A 263 17.14 -3.79 5.40
N GLU A 264 17.34 -2.52 5.72
CA GLU A 264 16.25 -1.58 6.00
C GLU A 264 15.43 -1.28 4.74
N ASN A 265 16.12 -1.15 3.59
CA ASN A 265 15.57 -0.81 2.28
C ASN A 265 15.73 -2.00 1.33
N ALA A 266 14.83 -2.98 1.45
CA ALA A 266 14.91 -4.30 0.83
C ALA A 266 13.94 -4.51 -0.33
N SER A 267 13.07 -3.54 -0.66
CA SER A 267 11.96 -3.74 -1.61
C SER A 267 12.42 -4.15 -3.01
N PHE A 268 13.61 -3.73 -3.45
CA PHE A 268 14.23 -4.19 -4.69
C PHE A 268 14.52 -5.70 -4.69
N PHE A 269 15.03 -6.23 -3.59
CA PHE A 269 15.33 -7.65 -3.45
C PHE A 269 14.09 -8.49 -3.20
N VAL A 270 13.08 -7.94 -2.53
CA VAL A 270 11.74 -8.54 -2.41
C VAL A 270 11.14 -8.72 -3.80
N ALA A 271 11.21 -7.71 -4.68
CA ALA A 271 10.76 -7.86 -6.07
C ALA A 271 11.52 -8.98 -6.80
N GLY A 272 12.78 -9.23 -6.46
CA GLY A 272 13.58 -10.33 -7.02
C GLY A 272 13.19 -11.74 -6.54
N VAL A 273 12.33 -11.89 -5.52
CA VAL A 273 11.91 -13.22 -5.03
C VAL A 273 10.94 -13.87 -6.02
N GLU A 274 11.26 -15.09 -6.45
CA GLU A 274 10.40 -15.87 -7.35
C GLU A 274 9.01 -16.07 -6.74
N GLY A 275 7.97 -15.91 -7.57
CA GLY A 275 6.58 -16.05 -7.15
C GLY A 275 5.91 -14.76 -6.63
N ILE A 276 6.64 -13.67 -6.35
CA ILE A 276 6.03 -12.34 -6.16
C ILE A 276 5.67 -11.74 -7.52
N ASP A 277 4.53 -11.08 -7.66
CA ASP A 277 4.09 -10.42 -8.90
C ASP A 277 4.15 -8.89 -8.83
N ALA A 278 3.94 -8.30 -7.65
CA ALA A 278 4.00 -6.85 -7.44
C ALA A 278 4.51 -6.49 -6.04
N VAL A 279 5.14 -5.32 -5.90
CA VAL A 279 5.66 -4.82 -4.63
C VAL A 279 5.13 -3.42 -4.35
N PHE A 280 4.49 -3.26 -3.20
CA PHE A 280 4.05 -1.99 -2.64
C PHE A 280 5.08 -1.61 -1.57
N THR A 281 5.68 -0.43 -1.72
CA THR A 281 6.87 0.00 -0.97
C THR A 281 6.60 1.32 -0.25
N GLY A 282 7.34 1.63 0.80
CA GLY A 282 7.08 2.79 1.67
C GLY A 282 8.34 3.25 2.37
N HIS A 283 8.21 3.74 3.61
CA HIS A 283 9.29 3.98 4.57
C HIS A 283 10.23 5.16 4.25
N GLN A 284 10.64 5.31 2.99
CA GLN A 284 11.56 6.38 2.57
C GLN A 284 10.86 7.72 2.33
N HIS A 285 9.53 7.76 2.32
CA HIS A 285 8.73 8.96 2.04
C HIS A 285 9.03 9.60 0.66
N LEU A 286 9.48 8.79 -0.30
CA LEU A 286 9.77 9.22 -1.67
C LEU A 286 8.65 8.77 -2.61
N VAL A 287 8.76 9.11 -3.90
CA VAL A 287 7.76 8.73 -4.91
C VAL A 287 8.38 7.78 -5.93
N PHE A 288 7.75 6.62 -6.13
CA PHE A 288 8.10 5.68 -7.18
C PHE A 288 6.84 5.13 -7.88
N PRO A 289 6.82 5.00 -9.21
CA PRO A 289 7.78 5.53 -10.18
C PRO A 289 7.85 7.06 -10.19
N GLY A 290 8.96 7.62 -10.63
CA GLY A 290 9.14 9.07 -10.67
C GLY A 290 10.38 9.51 -11.44
N LYS A 291 10.39 10.79 -11.83
CA LYS A 291 11.50 11.41 -12.61
C LYS A 291 12.63 11.97 -11.75
N LYS A 292 12.69 11.63 -10.47
CA LYS A 292 13.68 12.21 -9.54
C LYS A 292 14.42 11.11 -8.80
N ASP A 293 13.67 10.29 -8.07
CA ASP A 293 14.23 9.27 -7.20
C ASP A 293 14.54 7.98 -7.98
N PHE A 294 15.52 7.21 -7.48
CA PHE A 294 15.89 5.87 -7.97
C PHE A 294 16.36 5.79 -9.43
N GLN A 295 16.70 6.92 -10.03
CA GLN A 295 17.28 6.95 -11.38
C GLN A 295 18.62 6.23 -11.42
N ALA A 296 18.91 5.62 -12.57
CA ALA A 296 20.16 4.92 -12.86
C ALA A 296 20.48 3.71 -11.95
N LEU A 297 19.56 3.28 -11.10
CA LEU A 297 19.70 2.01 -10.37
C LEU A 297 19.46 0.84 -11.32
N ALA A 298 20.44 -0.06 -11.43
CA ALA A 298 20.32 -1.23 -12.29
C ALA A 298 19.14 -2.12 -11.85
N GLY A 299 18.30 -2.52 -12.81
CA GLY A 299 17.09 -3.31 -12.53
C GLY A 299 15.89 -2.50 -12.03
N VAL A 300 16.00 -1.17 -11.93
CA VAL A 300 14.90 -0.25 -11.63
C VAL A 300 14.49 0.48 -12.90
N ASP A 301 13.23 0.34 -13.31
CA ASP A 301 12.64 1.07 -14.44
C ASP A 301 11.66 2.11 -13.89
N THR A 302 12.11 3.37 -13.85
CA THR A 302 11.34 4.51 -13.34
C THR A 302 10.29 5.04 -14.33
N GLU A 303 10.32 4.60 -15.60
CA GLU A 303 9.30 4.94 -16.59
C GLU A 303 8.13 3.96 -16.55
N LYS A 304 8.43 2.66 -16.46
CA LYS A 304 7.41 1.60 -16.36
C LYS A 304 6.94 1.35 -14.93
N GLY A 305 7.68 1.83 -13.93
CA GLY A 305 7.40 1.56 -12.52
C GLY A 305 7.62 0.11 -12.15
N THR A 306 8.81 -0.41 -12.46
CA THR A 306 9.15 -1.79 -12.12
C THR A 306 10.47 -1.91 -11.36
N LEU A 307 10.50 -2.83 -10.40
CA LEU A 307 11.71 -3.31 -9.72
C LEU A 307 11.94 -4.76 -10.16
N GLN A 308 13.12 -5.10 -10.66
CA GLN A 308 13.43 -6.45 -11.16
C GLN A 308 12.40 -6.94 -12.22
N GLY A 309 11.88 -6.01 -13.03
CA GLY A 309 10.86 -6.29 -14.05
C GLY A 309 9.43 -6.47 -13.52
N LYS A 310 9.19 -6.34 -12.22
CA LYS A 310 7.87 -6.47 -11.59
C LYS A 310 7.30 -5.10 -11.20
N PRO A 311 5.99 -4.86 -11.39
CA PRO A 311 5.35 -3.61 -10.97
C PRO A 311 5.64 -3.27 -9.50
N ALA A 312 5.99 -2.02 -9.26
CA ALA A 312 6.10 -1.50 -7.92
C ALA A 312 5.69 -0.03 -7.82
N VAL A 313 5.28 0.39 -6.63
CA VAL A 313 4.84 1.76 -6.35
C VAL A 313 5.22 2.14 -4.91
N MET A 314 5.62 3.40 -4.73
CA MET A 314 5.76 4.07 -3.43
C MET A 314 4.90 5.32 -3.45
N GLY A 315 3.85 5.33 -2.63
CA GLY A 315 2.83 6.36 -2.58
C GLY A 315 3.18 7.66 -1.85
N GLY A 316 4.46 8.06 -1.74
CA GLY A 316 4.84 9.27 -1.00
C GLY A 316 4.62 9.11 0.50
N PHE A 317 4.01 10.12 1.14
CA PHE A 317 3.71 10.12 2.58
C PHE A 317 2.58 11.12 2.89
N TRP A 318 1.89 10.88 4.01
CA TRP A 318 0.80 11.70 4.56
C TRP A 318 -0.49 11.75 3.72
N GLY A 319 -0.71 10.77 2.85
CA GLY A 319 -1.87 10.64 1.95
C GLY A 319 -1.60 11.14 0.54
#